data_AF-A0A956TFR2-F1
#
_entry.id   AF-A0A956TFR2-F1
#
_cell.length_a   1.000
_cell.length_b   1.000
_cell.length_c   1.000
_cell.angle_alpha   90.00
_cell.angle_beta   90.00
_cell.angle_gamma   90.00
#
_symmetry.space_group_name_H-M   'P 1'
#
loop_
_entity.id
_entity.type
_entity.pdbx_description
1 polymer ?
#
loop_
_entity_poly.entity_id
_entity_poly.type
_entity_poly.pdbx_seq_one_letter_code
_entity_poly.pdbx_strand_id
1 'polypeptide(L)' 'MRTRYEKVLRDPVYGNLTIPWPVLLDLVDTPEFQRLRNIRQLGMCFTTFHGAEHSRFQHALGVMWLMYRVL' A
#
# COMPACT_ATOMS: atom_id res chain seq x y z
N MET A 1 -0.45 15.60 20.87
CA MET A 1 -1.21 16.10 19.72
C MET A 1 -0.34 16.00 18.47
N ARG A 2 -0.54 15.00 17.61
CA ARG A 2 0.06 14.96 16.26
C ARG A 2 -0.92 15.65 15.30
N THR A 3 -0.68 16.92 15.02
CA THR A 3 -1.45 17.72 14.06
C THR A 3 -0.93 17.44 12.63
N ARG A 4 -1.83 17.05 11.72
CA ARG A 4 -1.63 16.86 10.27
C ARG A 4 -0.48 15.93 9.83
N TYR A 5 -0.78 14.65 9.61
CA TYR A 5 0.03 13.80 8.73
C TYR A 5 -0.86 13.22 7.64
N GLU A 6 -1.16 14.01 6.62
CA GLU A 6 -1.51 13.45 5.32
C GLU A 6 -0.23 12.85 4.74
N LYS A 7 -0.02 11.55 4.96
CA LYS A 7 1.07 10.84 4.29
C LYS A 7 0.61 10.56 2.87
N VAL A 8 1.19 11.30 1.93
CA VAL A 8 0.99 11.06 0.50
C VAL A 8 2.02 10.04 0.02
N LEU A 9 1.53 8.98 -0.62
CA LEU A 9 2.33 7.93 -1.23
C LEU A 9 2.14 7.98 -2.74
N ARG A 10 3.24 7.92 -3.49
CA ARG A 10 3.19 7.84 -4.95
C ARG A 10 3.07 6.38 -5.37
N ASP A 11 2.04 6.08 -6.14
CA ASP A 11 1.68 4.77 -6.65
C ASP A 11 1.55 4.83 -8.19
N PRO A 12 2.09 3.84 -8.90
CA PRO A 12 2.09 3.84 -10.37
C PRO A 12 0.71 3.59 -11.00
N VAL A 13 -0.26 3.06 -10.25
CA VAL A 13 -1.61 2.73 -10.74
C VAL A 13 -2.60 3.86 -10.44
N TYR A 14 -2.54 4.43 -9.24
CA TYR A 14 -3.52 5.43 -8.77
C TYR A 14 -2.95 6.84 -8.64
N GLY A 15 -1.66 7.06 -8.90
CA GLY A 15 -1.02 8.36 -8.76
C GLY A 15 -0.68 8.67 -7.30
N ASN A 16 -1.23 9.74 -6.74
CA ASN A 16 -0.99 10.07 -5.33
C ASN A 16 -2.11 9.47 -4.46
N LEU A 17 -1.74 8.53 -3.58
CA LEU A 17 -2.62 8.05 -2.50
C LEU A 17 -2.40 8.90 -1.25
N THR A 18 -3.48 9.30 -0.61
CA THR A 18 -3.44 9.88 0.75
C THR A 18 -3.95 8.84 1.74
N ILE A 19 -3.22 8.63 2.84
CA ILE A 19 -3.72 7.83 3.97
C ILE A 19 -4.63 8.74 4.82
N PRO A 20 -5.95 8.48 4.88
CA PRO A 20 -6.93 9.46 5.36
C PRO A 20 -6.99 9.61 6.89
N TRP A 21 -6.63 8.55 7.64
CA TRP A 21 -6.75 8.54 9.10
C TRP A 21 -5.45 8.14 9.80
N PRO A 22 -5.10 8.77 10.94
CA PRO A 22 -3.91 8.43 11.71
C PRO A 22 -3.85 6.94 12.11
N VAL A 23 -4.99 6.34 12.48
CA VAL A 23 -5.06 4.92 12.84
C VAL A 23 -4.63 3.99 11.70
N LEU A 24 -4.91 4.36 10.45
CA LEU A 24 -4.46 3.60 9.29
C LEU A 24 -2.95 3.78 9.07
N LEU A 25 -2.42 4.96 9.34
CA LEU A 25 -0.98 5.18 9.29
C LEU A 25 -0.26 4.35 10.35
N ASP A 26 -0.77 4.35 11.58
CA ASP A 26 -0.24 3.53 12.68
C ASP A 26 -0.31 2.02 12.32
N LEU A 27 -1.42 1.56 11.73
CA LEU A 27 -1.56 0.20 11.23
C LEU A 27 -0.54 -0.12 10.13
N VAL A 28 -0.37 0.77 9.15
CA VAL A 28 0.58 0.59 8.05
C VAL A 28 2.01 0.47 8.58
N ASP A 29 2.36 1.22 9.62
CA ASP A 29 3.70 1.22 10.21
C ASP A 29 3.96 0.02 11.15
N THR A 30 2.98 -0.86 11.40
CA THR A 30 3.17 -2.09 12.19
C THR A 30 4.09 -3.11 11.48
N PRO A 31 4.84 -3.96 12.24
CA PRO A 31 5.65 -5.03 11.65
C PRO A 31 4.84 -6.00 10.77
N GLU A 32 3.62 -6.32 11.17
CA GLU A 32 2.73 -7.26 10.48
C GLU A 32 2.35 -6.74 9.09
N PHE A 33 2.05 -5.44 8.98
CA PHE A 33 1.73 -4.81 7.71
C PHE A 33 3.00 -4.56 6.87
N GLN A 34 4.10 -4.09 7.48
CA GLN A 34 5.37 -3.87 6.78
C GLN A 34 5.95 -5.17 6.19
N ARG A 35 5.71 -6.33 6.82
CA ARG A 35 6.09 -7.65 6.28
C ARG A 35 5.57 -7.89 4.85
N LEU A 36 4.42 -7.30 4.49
CA LEU A 36 3.84 -7.44 3.15
C LEU A 36 4.76 -6.92 2.03
N ARG A 37 5.78 -6.09 2.35
CA ARG A 37 6.79 -5.65 1.37
C ARG A 37 7.58 -6.82 0.79
N ASN A 38 7.75 -7.89 1.57
CA ASN A 38 8.57 -9.04 1.21
C ASN A 38 7.75 -10.22 0.66
N ILE A 39 6.46 -9.99 0.35
CA ILE A 39 5.57 -11.01 -0.24
C ILE A 39 5.15 -10.51 -1.61
N ARG A 40 5.57 -11.19 -2.68
CA ARG A 40 5.13 -10.87 -4.05
C ARG A 40 3.63 -11.09 -4.19
N GLN A 41 2.97 -10.21 -4.93
CA GLN A 41 1.54 -10.31 -5.19
C GLN A 41 1.21 -11.57 -6.01
N LEU A 42 2.01 -11.86 -7.04
CA LEU A 42 1.75 -12.92 -8.01
C LEU A 42 2.67 -14.15 -7.85
N GLY A 43 3.22 -14.39 -6.66
CA GLY A 43 4.05 -15.56 -6.39
C GLY A 43 5.26 -15.66 -7.34
N MET A 44 5.33 -16.75 -8.11
CA MET A 44 6.44 -17.03 -9.04
C MET A 44 6.27 -16.40 -10.42
N CYS A 45 5.19 -15.66 -10.71
CA CYS A 45 4.95 -15.09 -12.04
C CYS A 45 6.08 -14.17 -12.53
N PHE A 46 6.92 -13.62 -11.63
CA PHE A 46 8.09 -12.82 -12.00
C PHE A 46 9.11 -13.58 -12.88
N THR A 47 9.12 -14.92 -12.84
CA THR A 47 10.01 -15.74 -13.69
C THR A 47 9.59 -15.76 -15.16
N THR A 48 8.32 -15.50 -15.45
CA THR A 48 7.78 -15.39 -16.82
C THR A 48 7.55 -13.94 -17.21
N PHE A 49 6.98 -13.15 -16.29
CA PHE A 49 6.68 -11.74 -16.44
C PHE A 49 7.59 -10.93 -15.56
N HIS A 50 8.74 -10.50 -16.08
CA HIS A 50 9.78 -9.77 -15.31
C HIS A 50 9.30 -8.49 -14.60
N GLY A 51 8.14 -7.92 -15.00
CA GLY A 51 7.50 -6.79 -14.31
C GLY A 51 6.62 -7.18 -13.10
N ALA A 52 6.35 -8.47 -12.88
CA ALA A 52 5.49 -8.98 -11.80
C ALA A 52 6.19 -9.02 -10.42
N GLU A 53 7.00 -8.00 -10.13
CA GLU A 53 7.79 -7.87 -8.89
C GLU A 53 7.04 -7.11 -7.78
N HIS A 54 5.83 -6.63 -8.05
CA HIS A 54 5.05 -5.87 -7.09
C HIS A 54 4.69 -6.72 -5.86
N SER A 55 4.90 -6.16 -4.68
CA SER A 55 4.59 -6.75 -3.39
C SER A 55 3.11 -6.59 -2.98
N ARG A 56 2.65 -7.41 -2.03
CA ARG A 56 1.32 -7.28 -1.43
C ARG A 56 1.12 -5.97 -0.69
N PHE A 57 2.21 -5.32 -0.23
CA PHE A 57 2.15 -4.04 0.46
C PHE A 57 1.53 -2.93 -0.39
N GLN A 58 2.05 -2.71 -1.60
CA GLN A 58 1.52 -1.66 -2.48
C GLN A 58 0.10 -1.97 -2.94
N HIS A 59 -0.20 -3.25 -3.20
CA HIS A 59 -1.55 -3.68 -3.55
C HIS A 59 -2.56 -3.40 -2.42
N ALA A 60 -2.22 -3.73 -1.16
CA ALA A 60 -3.09 -3.48 0.00
C ALA A 60 -3.38 -1.99 0.20
N LEU A 61 -2.37 -1.11 0.02
CA LEU A 61 -2.58 0.34 0.04
C LEU A 61 -3.51 0.81 -1.08
N GLY A 62 -3.36 0.24 -2.28
CA GLY A 62 -4.28 0.48 -3.40
C GLY A 62 -5.72 0.11 -3.08
N VAL A 63 -5.95 -1.05 -2.45
CA VAL A 63 -7.29 -1.48 -2.00
C VAL A 63 -7.86 -0.52 -0.96
N MET A 64 -7.06 -0.12 0.04
CA MET A 64 -7.46 0.88 1.04
C MET A 64 -7.91 2.18 0.37
N TRP A 65 -7.17 2.64 -0.64
CA TRP A 65 -7.48 3.88 -1.36
C TRP A 65 -8.77 3.79 -2.16
N LEU A 66 -8.99 2.66 -2.84
CA LEU A 66 -10.24 2.43 -3.54
C LEU A 66 -11.43 2.43 -2.57
N MET A 67 -11.31 1.74 -1.43
CA MET A 67 -12.37 1.72 -0.42
C MET A 67 -12.66 3.13 0.13
N TYR A 68 -11.62 3.92 0.41
CA TYR A 68 -11.77 5.31 0.86
C TYR A 68 -12.40 6.24 -0.19
N ARG A 69 -12.21 5.97 -1.48
CA ARG A 69 -12.80 6.79 -2.55
C ARG A 69 -14.25 6.45 -2.86
N VAL A 70 -14.69 5.24 -2.52
CA VAL A 70 -16.03 4.75 -2.84
C VAL A 70 -17.01 4.99 -1.70
N LEU A 71 -16.54 4.93 -0.45
CA LEU A 71 -17.33 5.21 0.75
C LEU A 71 -17.32 6.71 1.09
#